data_AF-A0A0S8E093-F1
#
_entry.id   AF-A0A0S8E093-F1
#
_cell.length_a   1.000
_cell.length_b   1.000
_cell.length_c   1.000
_cell.angle_alpha   90.00
_cell.angle_beta   90.00
_cell.angle_gamma   90.00
#
_symmetry.space_group_name_H-M   'P 1'
#
loop_
_entity.id
_entity.type
_entity.pdbx_description
1 polymer ?
#
loop_
_entity_poly.entity_id
_entity_poly.type
_entity_poly.pdbx_seq_one_letter_code
_entity_poly.pdbx_strand_id
1 'polypeptide(L)'
;KNFRISELALRVREALREVGIDIKIITDYRYKGVRNYRVSGEKIQKVLDIRPVISVEESVKEMVDKVREYEYTDFDNPKYYNIRWLKFLEDADEVIKRTGSIFDLPKK
;
A
#
# COMPACT_ATOMS: atom_id res chain seq x y z
N LYS A 1 -7.23 3.95 16.99
CA LYS A 1 -7.78 5.29 16.63
C LYS A 1 -8.24 5.24 15.18
N ASN A 2 -9.31 5.94 14.80
CA ASN A 2 -9.73 6.08 13.39
C ASN A 2 -9.25 7.44 12.87
N PHE A 3 -8.88 7.52 11.60
CA PHE A 3 -8.35 8.73 10.96
C PHE A 3 -9.18 9.11 9.74
N ARG A 4 -9.33 10.41 9.49
CA ARG A 4 -9.78 10.89 8.17
C ARG A 4 -8.61 10.83 7.19
N ILE A 5 -8.87 10.57 5.91
CA ILE A 5 -7.81 10.55 4.88
C ILE A 5 -7.07 11.90 4.83
N SER A 6 -7.78 13.02 5.01
CA SER A 6 -7.17 14.35 5.05
C SER A 6 -6.24 14.55 6.24
N GLU A 7 -6.63 14.07 7.43
CA GLU A 7 -5.78 14.09 8.63
C GLU A 7 -4.53 13.24 8.41
N LEU A 8 -4.70 12.02 7.89
CA LEU A 8 -3.59 11.12 7.62
C LEU A 8 -2.61 11.72 6.61
N ALA A 9 -3.11 12.33 5.53
CA ALA A 9 -2.28 12.98 4.52
C ALA A 9 -1.42 14.11 5.10
N LEU A 10 -2.00 14.94 5.97
CA LEU A 10 -1.25 16.01 6.64
C LEU A 10 -0.17 15.44 7.56
N ARG A 11 -0.50 14.46 8.40
CA ARG A 11 0.47 13.85 9.32
C ARG A 11 1.62 13.16 8.59
N VAL A 12 1.32 12.46 7.49
CA VAL A 12 2.34 11.83 6.65
C VAL A 12 3.25 12.88 6.02
N ARG A 13 2.71 14.00 5.50
CA ARG A 13 3.51 15.10 4.95
C ARG A 13 4.48 15.65 5.99
N GLU A 14 4.01 15.93 7.20
CA GLU A 14 4.87 16.46 8.27
C GLU A 14 5.97 15.46 8.65
N ALA A 15 5.64 14.18 8.80
CA ALA A 15 6.62 13.14 9.11
C ALA A 15 7.67 12.96 7.99
N LEU A 16 7.26 13.04 6.72
CA LEU A 16 8.18 12.99 5.57
C LEU A 16 9.11 14.22 5.55
N ARG A 17 8.59 15.40 5.89
CA ARG A 17 9.39 16.62 5.98
C ARG A 17 10.48 16.51 7.06
N GLU A 18 10.16 15.89 8.19
CA GLU A 18 11.13 15.64 9.27
C GLU A 18 12.31 14.74 8.83
N VAL A 19 12.14 13.90 7.82
CA VAL A 19 13.20 13.04 7.25
C VAL A 19 13.78 13.58 5.94
N GLY A 20 13.56 14.87 5.67
CA GLY A 20 14.14 15.60 4.54
C GLY A 20 13.42 15.40 3.20
N ILE A 21 12.18 14.89 3.21
CA ILE A 21 11.39 14.65 2.00
C ILE A 21 10.23 15.66 1.97
N ASP A 22 10.33 16.66 1.11
CA ASP A 22 9.25 17.62 0.90
C ASP A 22 8.26 17.12 -0.15
N ILE A 23 6.97 17.13 0.19
CA ILE A 23 5.89 16.64 -0.68
C ILE A 23 4.69 17.57 -0.68
N LYS A 24 4.06 17.68 -1.85
CA LYS A 24 2.81 18.41 -2.04
C LYS A 24 1.63 17.46 -1.95
N ILE A 25 0.62 17.82 -1.16
CA ILE A 25 -0.66 17.11 -1.15
C ILE A 25 -1.47 17.58 -2.36
N ILE A 26 -1.89 16.63 -3.20
CA ILE A 26 -2.78 16.86 -4.33
C ILE A 26 -4.16 16.30 -3.97
N THR A 27 -5.16 17.18 -3.89
CA THR A 27 -6.54 16.81 -3.51
C THR A 27 -7.41 16.59 -4.75
N ASP A 28 -8.11 15.46 -4.80
CA ASP A 28 -9.16 15.17 -5.80
C ASP A 28 -10.53 15.26 -5.13
N TYR A 29 -11.30 16.29 -5.46
CA TYR A 29 -12.64 16.54 -4.90
C TYR A 29 -13.77 15.91 -5.71
N ARG A 30 -13.47 15.16 -6.78
CA ARG A 30 -14.51 14.47 -7.54
C ARG A 30 -15.23 13.48 -6.63
N TYR A 31 -16.56 13.47 -6.70
CA TYR A 31 -17.39 12.54 -5.94
C TYR A 31 -17.08 11.10 -6.37
N LYS A 32 -16.35 10.39 -5.52
CA LYS A 32 -16.08 8.95 -5.65
C LYS A 32 -16.71 8.30 -4.43
N GLY A 33 -17.75 7.48 -4.67
CA GLY A 33 -18.68 6.94 -3.66
C GLY A 33 -18.13 6.92 -2.23
N VAL A 34 -18.54 7.91 -1.44
CA VAL A 34 -18.00 8.13 -0.09
C VAL A 34 -18.38 6.95 0.79
N ARG A 35 -17.37 6.31 1.36
CA ARG A 35 -17.55 5.18 2.29
C ARG A 35 -17.23 5.63 3.70
N ASN A 36 -18.11 5.28 4.64
CA ASN A 36 -17.92 5.59 6.06
C ASN A 36 -17.31 4.38 6.76
N TYR A 37 -15.99 4.40 6.96
CA TYR A 37 -15.29 3.38 7.72
C TYR A 37 -15.12 3.82 9.17
N ARG A 38 -15.63 3.03 10.11
CA ARG A 38 -15.40 3.18 11.56
C ARG A 38 -15.15 1.80 12.15
N VAL A 39 -14.01 1.64 12.81
CA VAL A 39 -13.61 0.39 13.45
C VAL A 39 -13.37 0.62 14.94
N SER A 40 -13.81 -0.32 15.78
CA SER A 40 -13.47 -0.37 17.20
C SER A 40 -12.37 -1.41 17.44
N GLY A 41 -11.37 -1.05 18.25
CA GLY A 41 -10.31 -1.95 18.70
C GLY A 41 -10.64 -2.72 19.98
N GLU A 42 -11.87 -2.60 20.51
CA GLU A 42 -12.22 -3.18 21.81
C GLU A 42 -12.06 -4.70 21.87
N LYS A 43 -12.45 -5.42 20.81
CA LYS A 43 -12.38 -6.88 20.80
C LYS A 43 -10.94 -7.37 20.86
N ILE A 44 -10.06 -6.79 20.04
CA ILE A 44 -8.65 -7.20 20.00
C ILE A 44 -7.95 -6.90 21.33
N GLN A 45 -8.29 -5.78 21.97
CA GLN A 45 -7.78 -5.45 23.29
C GLN A 45 -8.31 -6.40 24.38
N LYS A 46 -9.61 -6.71 24.39
CA LYS A 46 -10.19 -7.58 25.42
C LYS A 46 -9.72 -9.04 25.31
N VAL A 47 -9.55 -9.53 24.09
CA VAL A 47 -9.27 -10.95 23.84
C VAL A 47 -7.78 -11.24 23.79
N LEU A 48 -6.97 -10.32 23.25
CA LEU A 48 -5.54 -10.55 23.02
C LEU A 48 -4.63 -9.59 23.82
N ASP A 49 -5.20 -8.63 24.56
CA ASP A 49 -4.48 -7.53 25.24
C ASP A 49 -3.54 -6.72 24.32
N ILE A 50 -3.85 -6.70 23.02
CA ILE A 50 -3.09 -5.94 22.04
C ILE A 50 -3.62 -4.51 21.97
N ARG A 51 -2.69 -3.55 22.01
CA ARG A 51 -2.96 -2.12 21.79
C ARG A 51 -1.98 -1.55 20.79
N PRO A 52 -2.44 -0.82 19.75
CA PRO A 52 -1.54 -0.11 18.86
C PRO A 52 -0.91 1.06 19.62
N VAL A 53 0.41 1.03 19.74
CA VAL A 53 1.21 2.07 20.43
C VAL A 53 2.01 2.95 19.47
N ILE A 54 2.24 2.48 18.23
CA ILE A 54 3.02 3.19 17.22
C ILE A 54 2.18 4.29 16.58
N SER A 55 2.75 5.49 16.51
CA SER A 55 2.15 6.64 15.84
C SER A 55 2.29 6.59 14.31
N VAL A 56 1.53 7.43 13.61
CA VAL A 56 1.64 7.56 12.15
C VAL A 56 3.04 8.02 11.76
N GLU A 57 3.59 8.97 12.52
CA GLU A 57 4.89 9.59 12.29
C GLU A 57 6.02 8.57 12.46
N GLU A 58 5.98 7.76 13.52
CA GLU A 58 6.92 6.66 13.72
C GLU A 58 6.86 5.65 12.57
N SER A 59 5.65 5.22 12.18
CA SER A 59 5.49 4.30 11.05
C SER A 59 6.02 4.88 9.73
N VAL A 60 5.80 6.17 9.45
CA VAL A 60 6.32 6.81 8.23
C VAL A 60 7.84 6.82 8.22
N LYS A 61 8.48 7.19 9.34
CA LYS A 61 9.94 7.20 9.46
C LYS A 61 10.51 5.80 9.26
N GLU A 62 9.95 4.80 9.93
CA GLU A 62 10.35 3.40 9.78
C GLU A 62 10.19 2.90 8.34
N MET A 63 9.08 3.21 7.68
CA MET A 63 8.88 2.85 6.28
C MET A 63 9.92 3.50 5.36
N VAL A 64 10.27 4.77 5.57
CA VAL A 64 11.32 5.46 4.80
C VAL A 64 12.68 4.78 5.02
N ASP A 65 13.01 4.44 6.25
CA ASP A 65 14.26 3.75 6.58
C ASP A 65 14.33 2.40 5.88
N LYS A 66 13.25 1.60 5.91
CA LYS A 66 13.19 0.29 5.26
C LYS A 66 13.24 0.37 3.74
N VAL A 67 12.60 1.37 3.14
CA VAL A 67 12.68 1.64 1.70
C VAL A 67 14.10 1.95 1.28
N ARG A 68 14.82 2.77 2.07
CA ARG A 68 16.22 3.12 1.80
C ARG A 68 17.16 1.94 2.02
N GLU A 69 16.97 1.18 3.11
CA GLU A 69 17.79 0.01 3.47
C GLU A 69 17.78 -1.08 2.40
N TYR A 70 16.61 -1.36 1.82
CA TYR A 70 16.43 -2.44 0.85
C TYR A 70 16.27 -1.98 -0.60
N GLU A 71 16.52 -0.69 -0.88
CA GLU A 71 16.40 -0.10 -2.22
C GLU A 71 15.05 -0.39 -2.88
N TYR A 72 13.95 -0.32 -2.12
CA TYR A 72 12.60 -0.52 -2.64
C TYR A 72 12.11 0.71 -3.40
N THR A 73 12.70 0.97 -4.56
CA THR A 73 12.43 2.18 -5.37
C THR A 73 11.42 1.96 -6.49
N ASP A 74 11.06 0.72 -6.81
CA ASP A 74 10.06 0.36 -7.83
C ASP A 74 8.65 0.28 -7.24
N PHE A 75 8.08 1.43 -6.87
CA PHE A 75 6.75 1.48 -6.23
C PHE A 75 5.59 1.08 -7.15
N ASP A 76 5.80 1.07 -8.48
CA ASP A 76 4.77 0.74 -9.47
C ASP A 76 4.74 -0.75 -9.83
N ASN A 77 5.65 -1.56 -9.28
CA ASN A 77 5.70 -2.99 -9.55
C ASN A 77 4.34 -3.66 -9.30
N PRO A 78 3.77 -4.38 -10.28
CA PRO A 78 2.47 -5.03 -10.15
C PRO A 78 2.33 -5.93 -8.93
N LYS A 79 3.43 -6.54 -8.45
CA LYS A 79 3.44 -7.42 -7.28
C LYS A 79 2.96 -6.73 -5.99
N TYR A 80 3.03 -5.40 -5.92
CA TYR A 80 2.56 -4.61 -4.78
C TYR A 80 1.05 -4.29 -4.83
N TYR A 81 0.37 -4.63 -5.93
CA TYR A 81 -1.04 -4.35 -6.15
C TYR A 81 -1.83 -5.62 -6.46
N ASN A 82 -2.60 -6.12 -5.49
CA ASN A 82 -3.33 -7.39 -5.62
C ASN A 82 -4.06 -7.57 -6.95
N ILE A 83 -4.85 -6.59 -7.39
CA ILE A 83 -5.61 -6.70 -8.65
C ILE A 83 -4.68 -6.71 -9.87
N ARG A 84 -3.63 -5.88 -9.89
CA ARG A 84 -2.68 -5.85 -11.01
C ARG A 84 -1.88 -7.15 -11.06
N TRP A 85 -1.46 -7.66 -9.90
CA TRP A 85 -0.74 -8.92 -9.79
C TRP A 85 -1.58 -10.12 -10.23
N LEU A 86 -2.83 -10.20 -9.77
CA LEU A 86 -3.74 -11.30 -10.17
C LEU A 86 -4.02 -11.29 -11.68
N LYS A 87 -4.25 -10.11 -12.28
CA LYS A 87 -4.40 -9.99 -13.73
C LYS A 87 -3.14 -10.43 -14.47
N PHE A 88 -1.97 -10.01 -13.99
CA PHE A 88 -0.69 -10.43 -14.57
C PHE A 88 -0.51 -11.95 -14.53
N LEU A 89 -0.88 -12.60 -13.42
CA LEU A 89 -0.83 -14.05 -13.29
C LEU A 89 -1.86 -14.76 -14.19
N GLU A 90 -3.05 -14.19 -14.35
CA GLU A 90 -4.08 -14.68 -15.26
C GLU A 90 -3.59 -14.65 -16.71
N ASP A 91 -2.99 -13.54 -17.15
CA ASP A 91 -2.40 -13.39 -18.48
C ASP A 91 -1.26 -14.42 -18.70
N ALA A 92 -0.41 -14.63 -17.69
CA ALA A 92 0.66 -15.61 -17.76
C ALA A 92 0.15 -17.06 -17.87
N ASP A 93 -0.90 -17.40 -17.12
CA ASP A 93 -1.55 -18.72 -17.18
C ASP A 93 -2.15 -19.00 -18.56
N GLU A 94 -2.77 -17.99 -19.20
CA GLU A 94 -3.26 -18.13 -20.57
C GLU A 94 -2.15 -18.45 -21.57
N VAL A 95 -0.99 -17.79 -21.45
CA VAL A 95 0.17 -18.06 -22.29
C VAL A 95 0.68 -19.48 -22.07
N ILE A 96 0.88 -19.90 -20.80
CA ILE A 96 1.35 -21.25 -20.46
C ILE A 96 0.41 -22.31 -21.02
N LYS A 97 -0.90 -22.12 -20.91
CA LYS A 97 -1.89 -23.06 -21.49
C LYS A 97 -1.77 -23.20 -23.00
N ARG A 98 -1.30 -22.17 -23.72
CA ARG A 98 -1.13 -22.18 -25.19
C ARG A 98 0.25 -22.70 -25.63
N THR A 99 1.31 -22.37 -24.91
CA THR A 99 2.70 -22.61 -25.34
C THR A 99 3.42 -23.69 -24.51
N GLY A 100 2.91 -24.02 -23.32
CA GLY A 100 3.56 -24.87 -22.31
C GLY A 100 4.59 -24.15 -21.44
N SER A 101 4.92 -22.89 -21.73
CA SER A 101 5.98 -22.12 -21.06
C SER A 101 5.84 -20.62 -21.38
N ILE A 102 6.06 -19.75 -20.39
CA ILE A 102 6.03 -18.29 -20.62
C ILE A 102 7.20 -17.79 -21.49
N PHE A 103 8.24 -18.61 -21.69
CA PHE A 103 9.46 -18.23 -22.42
C PHE A 103 9.48 -18.77 -23.85
N ASP A 104 8.62 -19.74 -24.16
CA ASP A 104 8.61 -20.41 -25.46
C ASP A 104 7.54 -19.84 -26.39
N LEU A 105 7.87 -19.74 -27.68
CA LEU A 105 6.91 -19.34 -28.70
C LEU A 105 5.85 -20.44 -28.91
N PRO A 106 4.59 -20.09 -29.27
CA PRO A 106 3.56 -21.08 -29.56
C PRO A 106 4.04 -22.05 -30.65
N LYS A 107 3.94 -23.35 -30.39
CA LYS A 107 4.18 -24.36 -31.41
C LYS A 107 3.12 -24.19 -32.49
N LYS A 108 3.57 -23.95 -33.73
CA LYS A 108 2.74 -23.88 -34.94
C LYS A 108 1.99 -25.19 -35.17
#